data_AF-A0A2R6NID4-F1
#
_entry.id   AF-A0A2R6NID4-F1
#
_cell.length_a   1.000
_cell.length_b   1.000
_cell.length_c   1.000
_cell.angle_alpha   90.00
_cell.angle_beta   90.00
_cell.angle_gamma   90.00
#
_symmetry.space_group_name_H-M   'P 1'
#
loop_
_entity.id
_entity.type
_entity.pdbx_description
1 polymer ?
#
loop_
_entity_poly.entity_id
_entity_poly.type
_entity_poly.pdbx_seq_one_letter_code
_entity_poly.pdbx_strand_id
1 'polypeptide(L)'
;MALPLNFPSVIAELNLLSILSLLNFASGYRVPLHQATGRGAFDSIRAFVFTLYISSSAGGEDNLLSAKGMQSIEEGKVAELMGVSDKIHIEKPHATLPGVLVGELGGPVWEVVQLVTKVMRETGNVLMTSGYPDMGSFVLEALKEGERARKDNSNEKVHPECDVILERLVRAIPAFQDMALVDGQRELCCGTFLGLIRLILNPNTSAVYCFKKALLTIHAINLRFGSSSSSVPVPRTTHLPIFSDNVIPSILVHLGIIDLSTSNQELGLASLFPEAGTNETLDLLLTRPPLVTDGNNAKPKEIPKEGPVLTKEQAFILRAAAVDACELIIQTAQNLTDEDLKPDSGENHDGAKENLSWLKDITLPEVDAWIWSIAKDRADYRKLERFVLTGTTYF
;
A
#
# COMPACT_ATOMS: atom_id res chain seq x y z
N MET A 1 -9.66 -0.41 -11.52
CA MET A 1 -8.99 -1.72 -11.30
C MET A 1 -9.83 -2.81 -11.97
N ALA A 2 -9.43 -3.31 -13.14
CA ALA A 2 -10.14 -4.40 -13.82
C ALA A 2 -9.52 -5.75 -13.44
N LEU A 3 -10.35 -6.69 -12.97
CA LEU A 3 -9.93 -8.06 -12.68
C LEU A 3 -10.34 -8.94 -13.88
N PRO A 4 -9.41 -9.58 -14.60
CA PRO A 4 -9.70 -10.40 -15.78
C PRO A 4 -10.21 -11.80 -15.36
N LEU A 5 -11.16 -11.85 -14.42
CA LEU A 5 -11.68 -13.08 -13.82
C LEU A 5 -13.21 -13.08 -13.93
N ASN A 6 -13.78 -14.28 -14.05
CA ASN A 6 -15.22 -14.46 -14.01
C ASN A 6 -15.64 -14.87 -12.60
N PHE A 7 -16.48 -14.06 -11.95
CA PHE A 7 -16.89 -14.28 -10.57
C PHE A 7 -18.25 -14.97 -10.48
N PRO A 8 -18.43 -15.99 -9.62
CA PRO A 8 -19.72 -16.66 -9.45
C PRO A 8 -20.76 -15.77 -8.76
N SER A 9 -20.33 -14.72 -8.07
CA SER A 9 -21.20 -13.74 -7.43
C SER A 9 -20.45 -12.44 -7.16
N VAL A 10 -21.20 -11.37 -6.90
CA VAL A 10 -20.63 -10.07 -6.49
C VAL A 10 -19.90 -10.18 -5.14
N ILE A 11 -20.35 -11.07 -4.24
CA ILE A 11 -19.67 -11.32 -2.95
C ILE A 11 -18.31 -11.98 -3.19
N ALA A 12 -18.21 -12.93 -4.13
CA ALA A 12 -16.93 -13.57 -4.45
C ALA A 12 -15.92 -12.58 -5.06
N GLU A 13 -16.40 -11.64 -5.88
CA GLU A 13 -15.60 -10.54 -6.41
C GLU A 13 -15.13 -9.60 -5.30
N LEU A 14 -16.04 -9.17 -4.42
CA LEU A 14 -15.74 -8.32 -3.28
C LEU A 14 -14.75 -9.00 -2.32
N ASN A 15 -14.87 -10.32 -2.13
CA ASN A 15 -13.95 -11.13 -1.33
C ASN A 15 -12.54 -11.08 -1.90
N LEU A 16 -12.36 -11.34 -3.20
CA LEU A 16 -11.06 -11.29 -3.85
C LEU A 16 -10.44 -9.89 -3.77
N LEU A 17 -11.23 -8.85 -4.05
CA LEU A 17 -10.77 -7.45 -4.02
C LEU A 17 -10.31 -7.03 -2.62
N SER A 18 -11.04 -7.47 -1.59
CA SER A 18 -10.73 -7.19 -0.19
C SER A 18 -9.45 -7.90 0.25
N ILE A 19 -9.28 -9.18 -0.13
CA ILE A 19 -8.05 -9.94 0.17
C ILE A 19 -6.84 -9.37 -0.58
N LEU A 20 -7.01 -8.94 -1.83
CA LEU A 20 -5.95 -8.28 -2.60
C LEU A 20 -5.47 -6.99 -1.90
N SER A 21 -6.40 -6.22 -1.34
CA SER A 21 -6.09 -4.99 -0.63
C SER A 21 -5.48 -5.26 0.75
N LEU A 22 -6.00 -6.26 1.48
CA LEU A 22 -5.48 -6.73 2.76
C LEU A 22 -4.02 -7.21 2.67
N LEU A 23 -3.68 -7.90 1.59
CA LEU A 23 -2.32 -8.41 1.35
C LEU A 23 -1.42 -7.41 0.64
N ASN A 24 -1.85 -6.16 0.43
CA ASN A 24 -1.06 -5.10 -0.21
C ASN A 24 0.05 -4.57 0.71
N PHE A 25 0.97 -5.45 1.07
CA PHE A 25 2.19 -5.17 1.80
C PHE A 25 3.39 -5.85 1.14
N ALA A 26 4.52 -5.87 1.84
CA ALA A 26 5.81 -6.39 1.41
C ALA A 26 6.55 -5.48 0.43
N SER A 27 6.22 -4.17 0.41
CA SER A 27 6.96 -3.19 -0.39
C SER A 27 8.44 -3.11 0.00
N GLY A 28 8.76 -3.35 1.28
CA GLY A 28 10.13 -3.50 1.78
C GLY A 28 10.88 -4.73 1.24
N TYR A 29 10.19 -5.70 0.64
CA TYR A 29 10.79 -6.89 0.04
C TYR A 29 10.82 -6.84 -1.50
N ARG A 30 10.64 -5.65 -2.09
CA ARG A 30 10.58 -5.45 -3.54
C ARG A 30 11.76 -6.07 -4.28
N VAL A 31 13.00 -5.83 -3.80
CA VAL A 31 14.22 -6.32 -4.47
C VAL A 31 14.33 -7.85 -4.38
N PRO A 32 14.22 -8.48 -3.18
CA PRO A 32 14.16 -9.93 -3.05
C PRO A 32 13.08 -10.58 -3.92
N LEU A 33 11.86 -10.01 -3.96
CA LEU A 33 10.76 -10.54 -4.77
C LEU A 33 11.04 -10.41 -6.27
N HIS A 34 11.69 -9.32 -6.71
CA HIS A 34 12.11 -9.16 -8.10
C HIS A 34 13.14 -10.21 -8.51
N GLN A 35 14.11 -10.47 -7.63
CA GLN A 35 15.14 -11.50 -7.84
C GLN A 35 14.54 -12.91 -7.88
N ALA A 36 13.59 -13.20 -6.98
CA ALA A 36 12.98 -14.51 -6.86
C ALA A 36 11.97 -14.82 -7.97
N THR A 37 11.15 -13.83 -8.37
CA THR A 37 9.96 -14.06 -9.21
C THR A 37 9.91 -13.23 -10.50
N GLY A 38 10.84 -12.29 -10.69
CA GLY A 38 10.79 -11.29 -11.76
C GLY A 38 9.69 -10.23 -11.60
N ARG A 39 9.03 -10.17 -10.44
CA ARG A 39 7.89 -9.27 -10.15
C ARG A 39 8.18 -8.37 -8.96
N GLY A 40 7.59 -7.16 -8.98
CA GLY A 40 7.59 -6.27 -7.81
C GLY A 40 6.71 -6.82 -6.68
N ALA A 41 6.74 -6.16 -5.53
CA ALA A 41 5.95 -6.56 -4.35
C ALA A 41 4.46 -6.71 -4.67
N PHE A 42 3.80 -5.65 -5.14
CA PHE A 42 2.38 -5.69 -5.47
C PHE A 42 2.05 -6.69 -6.58
N ASP A 43 2.90 -6.81 -7.61
CA ASP A 43 2.69 -7.78 -8.68
C ASP A 43 2.83 -9.23 -8.19
N SER A 44 3.69 -9.48 -7.21
CA SER A 44 3.84 -10.80 -6.56
C SER A 44 2.60 -11.14 -5.73
N ILE A 45 2.11 -10.19 -4.91
CA ILE A 45 0.87 -10.35 -4.15
C ILE A 45 -0.33 -10.58 -5.08
N ARG A 46 -0.44 -9.78 -6.15
CA ARG A 46 -1.53 -9.94 -7.13
C ARG A 46 -1.49 -11.31 -7.80
N ALA A 47 -0.31 -11.77 -8.20
CA ALA A 47 -0.14 -13.11 -8.78
C ALA A 47 -0.54 -14.21 -7.77
N PHE A 48 -0.14 -14.08 -6.51
CA PHE A 48 -0.52 -15.00 -5.44
C PHE A 48 -2.04 -15.05 -5.22
N VAL A 49 -2.70 -13.88 -5.08
CA VAL A 49 -4.15 -13.79 -4.86
C VAL A 49 -4.94 -14.35 -6.05
N PHE A 50 -4.47 -14.14 -7.28
CA PHE A 50 -5.08 -14.78 -8.46
C PHE A 50 -4.89 -16.30 -8.45
N THR A 51 -3.71 -16.77 -8.05
CA THR A 51 -3.44 -18.20 -7.94
C THR A 51 -4.32 -18.85 -6.87
N LEU A 52 -4.52 -18.19 -5.71
CA LEU A 52 -5.47 -18.62 -4.69
C LEU A 52 -6.89 -18.77 -5.26
N TYR A 53 -7.36 -17.76 -6.00
CA TYR A 53 -8.70 -17.76 -6.58
C TYR A 53 -8.90 -18.88 -7.61
N ILE A 54 -7.93 -19.04 -8.51
CA ILE A 54 -7.98 -20.06 -9.56
C ILE A 54 -7.94 -21.46 -8.94
N SER A 55 -7.03 -21.70 -8.00
CA SER A 55 -6.91 -22.98 -7.29
C SER A 55 -8.18 -23.32 -6.50
N SER A 56 -8.82 -22.33 -5.88
CA SER A 56 -10.08 -22.50 -5.14
C SER A 56 -11.28 -22.74 -6.06
N SER A 57 -11.23 -22.27 -7.31
CA SER A 57 -12.33 -22.42 -8.29
C SER A 57 -12.24 -23.70 -9.13
N ALA A 58 -11.05 -24.30 -9.23
CA ALA A 58 -10.80 -25.47 -10.09
C ALA A 58 -11.14 -26.83 -9.44
N GLY A 59 -11.89 -26.85 -8.33
CA GLY A 59 -12.25 -28.09 -7.62
C GLY A 59 -11.09 -28.73 -6.84
N GLY A 60 -10.01 -27.98 -6.59
CA GLY A 60 -8.95 -28.36 -5.63
C GLY A 60 -9.43 -28.27 -4.18
N GLU A 61 -8.58 -28.74 -3.25
CA GLU A 61 -8.82 -28.73 -1.79
C GLU A 61 -9.37 -27.38 -1.27
N ASP A 62 -10.21 -27.45 -0.23
CA ASP A 62 -10.84 -26.37 0.58
C ASP A 62 -10.60 -24.93 0.06
N ASN A 63 -11.69 -24.23 -0.32
CA ASN A 63 -11.67 -22.82 -0.75
C ASN A 63 -10.77 -21.94 0.14
N LEU A 64 -9.56 -21.62 -0.36
CA LEU A 64 -8.51 -20.91 0.41
C LEU A 64 -8.84 -19.43 0.64
N LEU A 65 -9.87 -18.91 -0.04
CA LEU A 65 -10.40 -17.56 0.16
C LEU A 65 -11.59 -17.53 1.14
N SER A 66 -11.99 -18.68 1.69
CA SER A 66 -12.96 -18.75 2.79
C SER A 66 -12.28 -18.49 4.14
N ALA A 67 -13.06 -18.13 5.16
CA ALA A 67 -12.57 -17.95 6.54
C ALA A 67 -11.84 -19.20 7.06
N LYS A 68 -12.39 -20.40 6.79
CA LYS A 68 -11.78 -21.68 7.15
C LYS A 68 -10.47 -21.91 6.39
N GLY A 69 -10.48 -21.72 5.07
CA GLY A 69 -9.29 -21.91 4.23
C GLY A 69 -8.14 -20.97 4.58
N MET A 70 -8.46 -19.70 4.88
CA MET A 70 -7.49 -18.71 5.36
C MET A 70 -6.92 -19.10 6.73
N GLN A 71 -7.76 -19.60 7.65
CA GLN A 71 -7.33 -20.07 8.98
C GLN A 71 -6.38 -21.29 8.90
N SER A 72 -6.60 -22.19 7.94
CA SER A 72 -5.85 -23.44 7.83
C SER A 72 -4.62 -23.38 6.94
N ILE A 73 -4.41 -22.28 6.18
CA ILE A 73 -3.28 -22.20 5.25
C ILE A 73 -1.94 -22.25 5.99
N GLU A 74 -0.96 -22.92 5.39
CA GLU A 74 0.40 -23.11 5.92
C GLU A 74 1.45 -22.50 4.98
N GLU A 75 2.63 -22.22 5.52
CA GLU A 75 3.72 -21.55 4.82
C GLU A 75 4.14 -22.30 3.56
N GLY A 76 4.14 -23.64 3.59
CA GLY A 76 4.46 -24.47 2.42
C GLY A 76 3.48 -24.22 1.26
N LYS A 77 2.18 -24.11 1.55
CA LYS A 77 1.16 -23.82 0.55
C LYS A 77 1.25 -22.39 0.04
N VAL A 78 1.56 -21.43 0.93
CA VAL A 78 1.80 -20.04 0.53
C VAL A 78 3.01 -19.96 -0.40
N ALA A 79 4.14 -20.59 -0.06
CA ALA A 79 5.34 -20.60 -0.91
C ALA A 79 5.08 -21.24 -2.29
N GLU A 80 4.32 -22.33 -2.33
CA GLU A 80 3.89 -23.00 -3.57
C GLU A 80 3.09 -22.05 -4.46
N LEU A 81 2.02 -21.45 -3.91
CA LEU A 81 1.11 -20.58 -4.66
C LEU A 81 1.74 -19.22 -5.02
N MET A 82 2.75 -18.78 -4.27
CA MET A 82 3.58 -17.63 -4.62
C MET A 82 4.64 -17.95 -5.68
N GLY A 83 4.90 -19.24 -5.96
CA GLY A 83 5.92 -19.69 -6.91
C GLY A 83 7.34 -19.44 -6.41
N VAL A 84 7.59 -19.63 -5.10
CA VAL A 84 8.87 -19.35 -4.45
C VAL A 84 9.42 -20.50 -3.61
N SER A 85 8.87 -21.72 -3.73
CA SER A 85 9.28 -22.88 -2.93
C SER A 85 10.78 -23.20 -3.02
N ASP A 86 11.44 -22.89 -4.13
CA ASP A 86 12.88 -23.07 -4.35
C ASP A 86 13.73 -21.84 -3.94
N LYS A 87 13.09 -20.77 -3.44
CA LYS A 87 13.74 -19.49 -3.06
C LYS A 87 13.69 -19.17 -1.56
N ILE A 88 13.17 -20.09 -0.75
CA ILE A 88 13.00 -19.90 0.71
C ILE A 88 14.06 -20.62 1.55
N HIS A 89 15.10 -21.18 0.92
CA HIS A 89 16.19 -21.85 1.62
C HIS A 89 17.48 -21.03 1.53
N ILE A 90 18.22 -20.97 2.62
CA ILE A 90 19.58 -20.43 2.70
C ILE A 90 20.56 -21.55 3.04
N GLU A 91 21.71 -21.54 2.38
CA GLU A 91 22.77 -22.51 2.68
C GLU A 91 23.51 -22.09 3.94
N LYS A 92 23.63 -23.01 4.90
CA LYS A 92 24.45 -22.84 6.10
C LYS A 92 25.43 -24.00 6.27
N PRO A 93 26.63 -23.77 6.81
CA PRO A 93 27.55 -24.84 7.18
C PRO A 93 26.90 -25.83 8.15
N HIS A 94 27.02 -27.13 7.87
CA HIS A 94 26.58 -28.19 8.76
C HIS A 94 27.36 -28.10 10.09
N ALA A 95 26.65 -28.14 11.21
CA ALA A 95 27.21 -27.86 12.55
C ALA A 95 28.43 -28.74 12.91
N THR A 96 28.50 -29.97 12.38
CA THR A 96 29.52 -30.96 12.74
C THR A 96 30.34 -31.52 11.58
N LEU A 97 29.99 -31.19 10.32
CA LEU A 97 30.65 -31.77 9.14
C LEU A 97 31.32 -30.65 8.35
N PRO A 98 32.64 -30.47 8.50
CA PRO A 98 33.38 -29.47 7.74
C PRO A 98 33.22 -29.67 6.23
N GLY A 99 32.88 -28.58 5.52
CA GLY A 99 32.70 -28.60 4.07
C GLY A 99 31.32 -29.05 3.57
N VAL A 100 30.39 -29.42 4.47
CA VAL A 100 29.00 -29.74 4.12
C VAL A 100 28.12 -28.52 4.36
N LEU A 101 27.24 -28.19 3.40
CA LEU A 101 26.21 -27.17 3.53
C LEU A 101 24.83 -27.83 3.66
N VAL A 102 23.95 -27.23 4.46
CA VAL A 102 22.55 -27.62 4.62
C VAL A 102 21.67 -26.45 4.23
N GLY A 103 20.61 -26.72 3.45
CA GLY A 103 19.56 -25.75 3.19
C GLY A 103 18.62 -25.64 4.39
N GLU A 104 18.56 -24.48 5.03
CA GLU A 104 17.59 -24.17 6.07
C GLU A 104 16.59 -23.14 5.55
N LEU A 105 15.33 -23.22 6.00
CA LEU A 105 14.34 -22.19 5.70
C LEU A 105 14.82 -20.82 6.23
N GLY A 106 14.84 -19.82 5.35
CA GLY A 106 15.33 -18.50 5.72
C GLY A 106 15.44 -17.54 4.54
N GLY A 107 15.92 -16.35 4.85
CA GLY A 107 16.08 -15.26 3.89
C GLY A 107 14.81 -14.42 3.70
N PRO A 108 14.93 -13.31 2.95
CA PRO A 108 13.87 -12.30 2.85
C PRO A 108 12.59 -12.82 2.20
N VAL A 109 12.68 -13.78 1.26
CA VAL A 109 11.48 -14.35 0.61
C VAL A 109 10.72 -15.25 1.58
N TRP A 110 11.42 -15.98 2.45
CA TRP A 110 10.79 -16.77 3.51
C TRP A 110 10.05 -15.89 4.51
N GLU A 111 10.61 -14.73 4.88
CA GLU A 111 9.93 -13.76 5.74
C GLU A 111 8.60 -13.30 5.13
N VAL A 112 8.56 -13.02 3.81
CA VAL A 112 7.30 -12.67 3.12
C VAL A 112 6.28 -13.79 3.22
N VAL A 113 6.70 -15.05 3.00
CA VAL A 113 5.82 -16.22 3.14
C VAL A 113 5.24 -16.30 4.56
N GLN A 114 6.06 -16.08 5.58
CA GLN A 114 5.61 -16.08 6.98
C GLN A 114 4.63 -14.95 7.26
N LEU A 115 4.89 -13.73 6.76
CA LEU A 115 4.01 -12.57 6.94
C LEU A 115 2.65 -12.80 6.26
N VAL A 116 2.63 -13.30 5.02
CA VAL A 116 1.39 -13.63 4.29
C VAL A 116 0.60 -14.71 5.01
N THR A 117 1.27 -15.79 5.42
CA THR A 117 0.64 -16.89 6.16
C THR A 117 0.02 -16.38 7.46
N LYS A 118 0.75 -15.56 8.22
CA LYS A 118 0.26 -14.94 9.45
C LYS A 118 -1.01 -14.11 9.20
N VAL A 119 -0.99 -13.19 8.23
CA VAL A 119 -2.14 -12.32 7.92
C VAL A 119 -3.37 -13.14 7.51
N MET A 120 -3.19 -14.15 6.67
CA MET A 120 -4.28 -15.04 6.24
C MET A 120 -4.88 -15.77 7.45
N ARG A 121 -4.04 -16.39 8.30
CA ARG A 121 -4.52 -17.14 9.46
C ARG A 121 -5.21 -16.27 10.50
N GLU A 122 -4.64 -15.11 10.83
CA GLU A 122 -5.24 -14.15 11.75
C GLU A 122 -6.60 -13.65 11.24
N THR A 123 -6.68 -13.32 9.94
CA THR A 123 -7.92 -12.87 9.31
C THR A 123 -8.97 -13.99 9.29
N GLY A 124 -8.59 -15.20 8.90
CA GLY A 124 -9.47 -16.38 8.92
C GLY A 124 -10.01 -16.66 10.33
N ASN A 125 -9.16 -16.59 11.35
CA ASN A 125 -9.56 -16.73 12.76
C ASN A 125 -10.61 -15.70 13.19
N VAL A 126 -10.42 -14.42 12.85
CA VAL A 126 -11.37 -13.36 13.19
C VAL A 126 -12.71 -13.59 12.49
N LEU A 127 -12.68 -13.88 11.19
CA LEU A 127 -13.89 -14.12 10.40
C LEU A 127 -14.69 -15.32 10.92
N MET A 128 -14.03 -16.45 11.18
CA MET A 128 -14.65 -17.64 11.77
C MET A 128 -15.30 -17.33 13.12
N THR A 129 -14.58 -16.62 13.99
CA THR A 129 -15.07 -16.27 15.34
C THR A 129 -16.25 -15.29 15.28
N SER A 130 -16.25 -14.42 14.28
CA SER A 130 -17.31 -13.42 14.06
C SER A 130 -18.46 -13.96 13.19
N GLY A 131 -18.43 -15.23 12.79
CA GLY A 131 -19.49 -15.89 12.02
C GLY A 131 -19.55 -15.52 10.54
N TYR A 132 -18.47 -14.95 9.98
CA TYR A 132 -18.38 -14.62 8.57
C TYR A 132 -17.75 -15.77 7.77
N PRO A 133 -18.37 -16.20 6.65
CA PRO A 133 -17.81 -17.28 5.83
C PRO A 133 -16.58 -16.86 5.02
N ASP A 134 -16.42 -15.56 4.76
CA ASP A 134 -15.34 -14.98 3.96
C ASP A 134 -15.21 -13.46 4.22
N MET A 135 -14.14 -12.86 3.69
CA MET A 135 -13.85 -11.43 3.84
C MET A 135 -14.87 -10.56 3.10
N GLY A 136 -15.35 -11.01 1.93
CA GLY A 136 -16.33 -10.28 1.13
C GLY A 136 -17.65 -10.06 1.87
N SER A 137 -18.11 -11.05 2.61
CA SER A 137 -19.32 -10.99 3.43
C SER A 137 -19.17 -9.99 4.59
N PHE A 138 -18.01 -10.01 5.26
CA PHE A 138 -17.68 -9.04 6.32
C PHE A 138 -17.64 -7.61 5.78
N VAL A 139 -16.94 -7.40 4.65
CA VAL A 139 -16.83 -6.08 4.02
C VAL A 139 -18.19 -5.58 3.53
N LEU A 140 -19.02 -6.45 2.95
CA LEU A 140 -20.37 -6.07 2.52
C LEU A 140 -21.22 -5.55 3.70
N GLU A 141 -21.08 -6.13 4.88
CA GLU A 141 -21.77 -5.63 6.07
C GLU A 141 -21.25 -4.26 6.50
N ALA A 142 -19.93 -4.07 6.51
CA ALA A 142 -19.31 -2.76 6.78
C ALA A 142 -19.81 -1.69 5.78
N LEU A 143 -19.92 -2.02 4.49
CA LEU A 143 -20.46 -1.12 3.48
C LEU A 143 -21.93 -0.77 3.73
N LYS A 144 -22.76 -1.73 4.17
CA LYS A 144 -24.15 -1.48 4.55
C LYS A 144 -24.26 -0.59 5.79
N GLU A 145 -23.35 -0.73 6.76
CA GLU A 145 -23.25 0.18 7.90
C GLU A 145 -22.91 1.60 7.46
N GLY A 146 -21.89 1.77 6.60
CA GLY A 146 -21.56 3.07 6.03
C GLY A 146 -22.72 3.68 5.23
N GLU A 147 -23.45 2.87 4.47
CA GLU A 147 -24.63 3.35 3.73
C GLU A 147 -25.75 3.85 4.64
N ARG A 148 -25.98 3.17 5.78
CA ARG A 148 -26.94 3.61 6.80
C ARG A 148 -26.52 4.93 7.41
N ALA A 149 -25.25 5.06 7.82
CA ALA A 149 -24.70 6.29 8.37
C ALA A 149 -24.84 7.47 7.39
N ARG A 150 -24.65 7.23 6.08
CA ARG A 150 -24.88 8.25 5.04
C ARG A 150 -26.36 8.67 4.94
N LYS A 151 -27.30 7.72 5.02
CA LYS A 151 -28.74 8.01 4.95
C LYS A 151 -29.21 8.80 6.16
N ASP A 152 -28.67 8.51 7.34
CA ASP A 152 -29.02 9.19 8.59
C ASP A 152 -28.50 10.64 8.66
N ASN A 153 -27.42 10.95 7.92
CA ASN A 153 -26.77 12.26 7.90
C ASN A 153 -26.92 13.00 6.55
N SER A 154 -28.04 12.78 5.84
CA SER A 154 -28.23 13.29 4.45
C SER A 154 -28.14 14.81 4.29
N ASN A 155 -28.20 15.57 5.38
CA ASN A 155 -28.21 17.04 5.39
C ASN A 155 -26.84 17.67 5.73
N GLU A 156 -25.82 16.86 6.06
CA GLU A 156 -24.49 17.37 6.41
C GLU A 156 -23.50 17.20 5.25
N LYS A 157 -22.56 18.14 5.10
CA LYS A 157 -21.40 18.03 4.17
C LYS A 157 -20.38 16.98 4.60
N VAL A 158 -20.66 16.24 5.66
CA VAL A 158 -19.79 15.21 6.23
C VAL A 158 -19.99 13.92 5.45
N HIS A 159 -18.92 13.15 5.26
CA HIS A 159 -18.92 11.86 4.58
C HIS A 159 -18.71 10.70 5.58
N PRO A 160 -19.66 10.45 6.50
CA PRO A 160 -19.44 9.54 7.62
C PRO A 160 -19.33 8.07 7.17
N GLU A 161 -19.73 7.74 5.93
CA GLU A 161 -19.70 6.37 5.45
C GLU A 161 -18.30 5.76 5.49
N CYS A 162 -17.27 6.53 5.10
CA CYS A 162 -15.90 6.05 5.01
C CYS A 162 -15.32 5.79 6.40
N ASP A 163 -15.62 6.66 7.37
CA ASP A 163 -15.16 6.53 8.75
C ASP A 163 -15.75 5.29 9.42
N VAL A 164 -17.05 5.04 9.22
CA VAL A 164 -17.72 3.84 9.75
C VAL A 164 -17.15 2.57 9.14
N ILE A 165 -16.95 2.54 7.82
CA ILE A 165 -16.34 1.39 7.14
C ILE A 165 -14.90 1.19 7.65
N LEU A 166 -14.10 2.26 7.69
CA LEU A 166 -12.70 2.24 8.12
C LEU A 166 -12.57 1.71 9.55
N GLU A 167 -13.37 2.24 10.48
CA GLU A 167 -13.39 1.80 11.88
C GLU A 167 -13.75 0.32 11.98
N ARG A 168 -14.77 -0.14 11.24
CA ARG A 168 -15.18 -1.54 11.22
C ARG A 168 -14.03 -2.45 10.75
N LEU A 169 -13.35 -2.08 9.67
CA LEU A 169 -12.22 -2.84 9.11
C LEU A 169 -11.04 -2.89 10.10
N VAL A 170 -10.59 -1.73 10.59
CA VAL A 170 -9.40 -1.58 11.44
C VAL A 170 -9.59 -2.23 12.81
N ARG A 171 -10.78 -2.13 13.40
CA ARG A 171 -11.06 -2.77 14.71
C ARG A 171 -11.12 -4.28 14.62
N ALA A 172 -11.68 -4.82 13.53
CA ALA A 172 -11.86 -6.26 13.41
C ALA A 172 -10.57 -6.96 12.96
N ILE A 173 -9.89 -6.46 11.93
CA ILE A 173 -8.79 -7.18 11.27
C ILE A 173 -7.44 -6.52 11.61
N PRO A 174 -6.56 -7.19 12.37
CA PRO A 174 -5.27 -6.62 12.80
C PRO A 174 -4.37 -6.16 11.65
N ALA A 175 -4.42 -6.82 10.50
CA ALA A 175 -3.62 -6.44 9.36
C ALA A 175 -4.03 -5.10 8.74
N PHE A 176 -5.19 -4.51 9.08
CA PHE A 176 -5.55 -3.15 8.69
C PHE A 176 -5.06 -2.06 9.67
N GLN A 177 -4.49 -2.44 10.81
CA GLN A 177 -4.04 -1.53 11.87
C GLN A 177 -2.68 -0.91 11.55
N ASP A 178 -2.57 -0.25 10.40
CA ASP A 178 -1.35 0.42 9.94
C ASP A 178 -1.09 1.67 10.81
N MET A 179 -0.54 1.48 12.01
CA MET A 179 -0.30 2.52 13.01
C MET A 179 1.02 2.34 13.79
N ALA A 180 1.57 3.45 14.27
CA ALA A 180 2.77 3.48 15.12
C ALA A 180 2.70 4.61 16.14
N LEU A 181 3.42 4.44 17.25
CA LEU A 181 3.71 5.51 18.18
C LEU A 181 5.03 6.16 17.77
N VAL A 182 5.05 7.49 17.70
CA VAL A 182 6.21 8.33 17.36
C VAL A 182 6.54 9.23 18.56
N ASP A 183 7.83 9.54 18.74
CA ASP A 183 8.42 10.39 19.80
C ASP A 183 8.62 9.76 21.19
N GLY A 184 8.67 8.43 21.26
CA GLY A 184 9.09 7.72 22.47
C GLY A 184 8.19 7.93 23.70
N GLN A 185 8.40 7.23 24.81
CA GLN A 185 9.63 6.57 25.19
C GLN A 185 9.64 5.08 24.85
N ARG A 186 10.74 4.68 24.19
CA ARG A 186 11.40 3.36 24.14
C ARG A 186 10.53 2.14 24.48
N GLU A 187 10.36 1.31 23.46
CA GLU A 187 10.08 -0.14 23.50
C GLU A 187 9.44 -0.66 24.79
N LEU A 188 8.13 -0.92 24.75
CA LEU A 188 7.58 -2.04 25.49
C LEU A 188 6.43 -2.66 24.68
N CYS A 189 6.54 -3.96 24.44
CA CYS A 189 5.68 -4.79 23.62
C CYS A 189 4.18 -4.43 23.73
N CYS A 190 3.58 -4.12 22.58
CA CYS A 190 2.15 -3.93 22.45
C CYS A 190 1.44 -5.27 22.69
N GLY A 191 0.75 -5.40 23.83
CA GLY A 191 -0.02 -6.60 24.16
C GLY A 191 -0.73 -6.58 25.53
N THR A 192 -0.57 -5.54 26.36
CA THR A 192 -1.21 -5.50 27.68
C THR A 192 -1.96 -4.19 27.97
N PHE A 193 -2.98 -4.29 28.83
CA PHE A 193 -3.83 -3.23 29.37
C PHE A 193 -3.06 -2.00 29.91
N LEU A 194 -1.77 -2.15 30.21
CA LEU A 194 -0.85 -1.09 30.63
C LEU A 194 -0.50 -0.08 29.51
N GLY A 195 -0.57 -0.47 28.23
CA GLY A 195 -0.34 0.44 27.11
C GLY A 195 -1.38 1.56 27.02
N LEU A 196 -2.64 1.24 27.36
CA LEU A 196 -3.75 2.20 27.35
C LEU A 196 -3.66 3.21 28.50
N ILE A 197 -3.18 2.78 29.68
CA ILE A 197 -2.95 3.66 30.84
C ILE A 197 -1.83 4.68 30.56
N ARG A 198 -0.81 4.31 29.76
CA ARG A 198 0.33 5.20 29.50
C ARG A 198 0.06 6.24 28.40
N LEU A 199 -0.85 5.96 27.46
CA LEU A 199 -1.35 6.97 26.50
C LEU A 199 -2.03 8.16 27.23
N ILE A 200 -2.57 7.91 28.42
CA ILE A 200 -3.18 8.93 29.28
C ILE A 200 -2.12 9.71 30.10
N LEU A 201 -0.90 9.17 30.27
CA LEU A 201 0.12 9.70 31.18
C LEU A 201 1.33 10.38 30.51
N ASN A 202 1.50 10.29 29.18
CA ASN A 202 2.59 10.97 28.47
C ASN A 202 2.05 11.88 27.34
N PRO A 203 1.97 13.21 27.54
CA PRO A 203 1.40 14.14 26.57
C PRO A 203 2.24 14.33 25.30
N ASN A 204 3.42 13.71 25.21
CA ASN A 204 4.34 13.86 24.07
C ASN A 204 4.37 12.64 23.12
N THR A 205 3.57 11.59 23.37
CA THR A 205 3.50 10.44 22.46
C THR A 205 2.42 10.68 21.41
N SER A 206 2.83 10.84 20.15
CA SER A 206 1.92 11.02 19.02
C SER A 206 1.66 9.69 18.33
N ALA A 207 0.39 9.28 18.24
CA ALA A 207 0.02 8.11 17.46
C ALA A 207 -0.19 8.51 15.99
N VAL A 208 0.53 7.85 15.09
CA VAL A 208 0.37 8.01 13.64
C VAL A 208 -0.48 6.88 13.11
N TYR A 209 -1.58 7.24 12.44
CA TYR A 209 -2.50 6.31 11.81
C TYR A 209 -2.47 6.51 10.29
N CYS A 210 -1.96 5.54 9.55
CA CYS A 210 -1.94 5.61 8.08
C CYS A 210 -3.10 4.85 7.45
N PHE A 211 -3.48 3.70 8.04
CA PHE A 211 -4.54 2.81 7.56
C PHE A 211 -4.58 2.55 6.05
N LYS A 212 -3.41 2.56 5.40
CA LYS A 212 -3.22 2.44 3.94
C LYS A 212 -4.12 1.36 3.35
N LYS A 213 -4.04 0.14 3.89
CA LYS A 213 -4.73 -1.01 3.27
C LYS A 213 -6.24 -0.95 3.43
N ALA A 214 -6.74 -0.40 4.54
CA ALA A 214 -8.18 -0.23 4.75
C ALA A 214 -8.73 0.85 3.83
N LEU A 215 -8.06 2.00 3.75
CA LEU A 215 -8.40 3.10 2.84
C LEU A 215 -8.34 2.65 1.36
N LEU A 216 -7.29 1.91 0.99
CA LEU A 216 -7.16 1.30 -0.33
C LEU A 216 -8.31 0.33 -0.63
N THR A 217 -8.75 -0.47 0.35
CA THR A 217 -9.90 -1.38 0.20
C THR A 217 -11.16 -0.58 -0.14
N ILE A 218 -11.45 0.47 0.62
CA ILE A 218 -12.62 1.34 0.42
C ILE A 218 -12.58 1.99 -0.97
N HIS A 219 -11.44 2.55 -1.36
CA HIS A 219 -11.27 3.20 -2.65
C HIS A 219 -11.32 2.21 -3.82
N ALA A 220 -10.72 1.03 -3.68
CA ALA A 220 -10.76 -0.02 -4.70
C ALA A 220 -12.20 -0.49 -4.98
N ILE A 221 -13.04 -0.57 -3.95
CA ILE A 221 -14.48 -0.87 -4.08
C ILE A 221 -15.18 0.24 -4.87
N ASN A 222 -14.91 1.52 -4.56
CA ASN A 222 -15.46 2.63 -5.34
C ASN A 222 -15.04 2.59 -6.82
N LEU A 223 -13.74 2.37 -7.10
CA LEU A 223 -13.25 2.24 -8.47
C LEU A 223 -13.84 1.04 -9.22
N ARG A 224 -14.16 -0.05 -8.52
CA ARG A 224 -14.69 -1.27 -9.16
C ARG A 224 -16.19 -1.19 -9.38
N PHE A 225 -16.94 -0.72 -8.39
CA PHE A 225 -18.40 -0.81 -8.37
C PHE A 225 -19.11 0.53 -8.59
N GLY A 226 -18.41 1.67 -8.54
CA GLY A 226 -19.00 3.01 -8.62
C GLY A 226 -19.71 3.34 -9.94
N SER A 227 -19.33 2.68 -11.04
CA SER A 227 -20.02 2.81 -12.34
C SER A 227 -20.95 1.64 -12.66
N SER A 228 -21.12 0.69 -11.74
CA SER A 228 -21.91 -0.52 -11.94
C SER A 228 -23.30 -0.42 -11.29
N SER A 229 -24.31 -1.07 -11.86
CA SER A 229 -25.63 -1.22 -11.24
C SER A 229 -25.65 -2.33 -10.16
N SER A 230 -24.51 -2.60 -9.52
CA SER A 230 -24.40 -3.68 -8.54
C SER A 230 -25.16 -3.35 -7.24
N SER A 231 -25.53 -4.37 -6.48
CA SER A 231 -26.19 -4.22 -5.17
C SER A 231 -25.23 -3.84 -4.03
N VAL A 232 -23.94 -3.63 -4.33
CA VAL A 232 -22.93 -3.26 -3.34
C VAL A 232 -23.06 -1.78 -3.02
N PRO A 233 -23.22 -1.38 -1.75
CA PRO A 233 -23.21 0.03 -1.39
C PRO A 233 -21.83 0.64 -1.67
N VAL A 234 -21.79 1.66 -2.52
CA VAL A 234 -20.54 2.32 -2.92
C VAL A 234 -20.30 3.56 -2.05
N PRO A 235 -19.15 3.63 -1.33
CA PRO A 235 -18.78 4.81 -0.54
C PRO A 235 -18.23 5.93 -1.44
N ARG A 236 -18.45 7.20 -1.05
CA ARG A 236 -17.81 8.34 -1.72
C ARG A 236 -16.38 8.45 -1.23
N THR A 237 -15.39 8.47 -2.13
CA THR A 237 -13.98 8.36 -1.73
C THR A 237 -13.09 9.53 -2.15
N THR A 238 -13.67 10.59 -2.73
CA THR A 238 -12.93 11.77 -3.20
C THR A 238 -12.24 12.55 -2.09
N HIS A 239 -12.67 12.37 -0.83
CA HIS A 239 -12.11 13.02 0.35
C HIS A 239 -11.12 12.12 1.13
N LEU A 240 -10.90 10.87 0.70
CA LEU A 240 -9.94 10.00 1.38
C LEU A 240 -8.53 10.57 1.21
N PRO A 241 -7.65 10.44 2.21
CA PRO A 241 -6.25 10.81 2.06
C PRO A 241 -5.54 9.85 1.09
N ILE A 242 -4.30 10.17 0.76
CA ILE A 242 -3.44 9.25 0.00
C ILE A 242 -3.24 7.93 0.74
N PHE A 243 -2.97 6.85 0.00
CA PHE A 243 -2.72 5.51 0.55
C PHE A 243 -1.21 5.34 0.78
N SER A 244 -0.67 6.17 1.68
CA SER A 244 0.77 6.35 1.91
C SER A 244 1.51 5.02 2.14
N ASP A 245 2.39 4.66 1.18
CA ASP A 245 3.18 3.44 1.16
C ASP A 245 4.68 3.73 1.32
N ASN A 246 5.57 3.03 0.62
CA ASN A 246 7.00 3.38 0.57
C ASN A 246 7.36 4.16 -0.71
N VAL A 247 6.47 4.21 -1.71
CA VAL A 247 6.69 4.87 -2.98
C VAL A 247 6.45 6.37 -2.83
N ILE A 248 5.23 6.77 -2.49
CA ILE A 248 4.83 8.19 -2.47
C ILE A 248 5.74 9.02 -1.56
N PRO A 249 5.94 8.68 -0.28
CA PRO A 249 6.85 9.46 0.57
C PRO A 249 8.29 9.51 0.05
N SER A 250 8.82 8.43 -0.54
CA SER A 250 10.17 8.46 -1.13
C SER A 250 10.24 9.43 -2.32
N ILE A 251 9.22 9.42 -3.18
CA ILE A 251 9.18 10.33 -4.35
C ILE A 251 9.07 11.79 -3.89
N LEU A 252 8.23 12.08 -2.90
CA LEU A 252 8.08 13.44 -2.37
C LEU A 252 9.36 13.96 -1.68
N VAL A 253 10.14 13.08 -1.04
CA VAL A 253 11.48 13.43 -0.53
C VAL A 253 12.42 13.79 -1.69
N HIS A 254 12.53 12.93 -2.72
CA HIS A 254 13.40 13.20 -3.87
C HIS A 254 13.04 14.49 -4.62
N LEU A 255 11.75 14.80 -4.71
CA LEU A 255 11.23 16.05 -5.30
C LEU A 255 11.40 17.29 -4.40
N GLY A 256 11.97 17.16 -3.21
CA GLY A 256 12.15 18.26 -2.27
C GLY A 256 10.83 18.81 -1.71
N ILE A 257 9.71 18.10 -1.90
CA ILE A 257 8.40 18.48 -1.34
C ILE A 257 8.38 18.16 0.16
N ILE A 258 8.88 16.98 0.54
CA ILE A 258 9.19 16.67 1.94
C ILE A 258 10.64 17.09 2.18
N ASP A 259 10.83 18.27 2.75
CA ASP A 259 12.15 18.78 3.13
C ASP A 259 12.62 18.16 4.46
N LEU A 260 13.70 17.39 4.39
CA LEU A 260 14.31 16.72 5.55
C LEU A 260 15.32 17.61 6.30
N SER A 261 15.63 18.82 5.81
CA SER A 261 16.60 19.74 6.43
C SER A 261 16.20 20.18 7.84
N THR A 262 14.89 20.18 8.12
CA THR A 262 14.29 20.53 9.41
C THR A 262 13.90 19.32 10.26
N SER A 263 14.15 18.10 9.76
CA SER A 263 13.85 16.87 10.50
C SER A 263 14.68 16.77 11.79
N ASN A 264 14.12 16.10 12.81
CA ASN A 264 14.84 15.86 14.06
C ASN A 264 16.16 15.12 13.78
N GLN A 265 17.28 15.72 14.19
CA GLN A 265 18.62 15.17 13.95
C GLN A 265 18.80 13.76 14.53
N GLU A 266 18.11 13.43 15.63
CA GLU A 266 18.15 12.10 16.24
C GLU A 266 17.57 11.01 15.33
N LEU A 267 16.65 11.38 14.42
CA LEU A 267 16.09 10.46 13.43
C LEU A 267 17.03 10.25 12.25
N GLY A 268 18.03 11.12 12.03
CA GLY A 268 19.00 10.98 10.94
C GLY A 268 18.39 10.86 9.53
N LEU A 269 17.16 11.37 9.30
CA LEU A 269 16.47 11.18 8.02
C LEU A 269 17.19 11.87 6.86
N ALA A 270 17.71 13.08 7.06
CA ALA A 270 18.41 13.83 6.02
C ALA A 270 19.64 13.11 5.46
N SER A 271 20.39 12.37 6.28
CA SER A 271 21.58 11.64 5.81
C SER A 271 21.25 10.38 5.01
N LEU A 272 20.00 9.90 5.07
CA LEU A 272 19.54 8.73 4.33
C LEU A 272 19.14 9.07 2.88
N PHE A 273 18.98 10.36 2.55
CA PHE A 273 18.61 10.85 1.22
C PHE A 273 19.50 12.03 0.78
N PRO A 274 20.82 11.80 0.60
CA PRO A 274 21.78 12.90 0.40
C PRO A 274 21.59 13.70 -0.90
N GLU A 275 20.96 13.12 -1.92
CA GLU A 275 20.75 13.75 -3.23
C GLU A 275 19.34 14.34 -3.41
N ALA A 276 18.47 14.16 -2.41
CA ALA A 276 17.07 14.59 -2.47
C ALA A 276 16.95 16.12 -2.47
N GLY A 277 16.10 16.66 -3.36
CA GLY A 277 15.85 18.10 -3.45
C GLY A 277 17.03 18.95 -3.94
N THR A 278 18.14 18.34 -4.38
CA THR A 278 19.25 19.07 -5.02
C THR A 278 18.83 19.63 -6.37
N ASN A 279 19.39 20.78 -6.78
CA ASN A 279 19.03 21.40 -8.06
C ASN A 279 19.27 20.44 -9.23
N GLU A 280 20.36 19.67 -9.21
CA GLU A 280 20.68 18.69 -10.24
C GLU A 280 19.63 17.58 -10.33
N THR A 281 19.17 17.05 -9.19
CA THR A 281 18.11 16.05 -9.14
C THR A 281 16.77 16.64 -9.59
N LEU A 282 16.43 17.85 -9.15
CA LEU A 282 15.18 18.51 -9.53
C LEU A 282 15.12 18.83 -11.01
N ASP A 283 16.20 19.36 -11.59
CA ASP A 283 16.30 19.62 -13.03
C ASP A 283 16.11 18.33 -13.83
N LEU A 284 16.67 17.21 -13.37
CA LEU A 284 16.47 15.91 -14.01
C LEU A 284 15.02 15.41 -13.90
N LEU A 285 14.37 15.55 -12.74
CA LEU A 285 13.03 14.98 -12.51
C LEU A 285 11.90 15.85 -13.08
N LEU A 286 12.06 17.17 -13.06
CA LEU A 286 11.06 18.13 -13.55
C LEU A 286 11.16 18.39 -15.06
N THR A 287 12.27 18.00 -15.70
CA THR A 287 12.35 18.02 -17.17
C THR A 287 11.38 17.03 -17.80
N ARG A 288 11.04 17.31 -19.07
CA ARG A 288 10.12 16.48 -19.86
C ARG A 288 10.64 15.04 -19.88
N PRO A 289 9.77 14.04 -19.63
CA PRO A 289 10.19 12.65 -19.66
C PRO A 289 10.77 12.30 -21.05
N PRO A 290 11.86 11.52 -21.10
CA PRO A 290 12.44 11.10 -22.36
C PRO A 290 11.40 10.35 -23.21
N LEU A 291 11.32 10.67 -24.50
CA LEU A 291 10.40 10.01 -25.43
C LEU A 291 10.62 8.50 -25.38
N VAL A 292 9.56 7.75 -25.07
CA VAL A 292 9.58 6.29 -25.17
C VAL A 292 9.67 5.96 -26.66
N THR A 293 10.81 5.47 -27.11
CA THR A 293 10.92 4.95 -28.47
C THR A 293 10.05 3.70 -28.57
N ASP A 294 8.93 3.80 -29.28
CA ASP A 294 8.05 2.69 -29.64
C ASP A 294 8.82 1.66 -30.49
N GLY A 295 9.57 0.80 -29.81
CA GLY A 295 10.27 -0.32 -30.39
C GLY A 295 10.01 -1.53 -29.53
N ASN A 296 9.44 -2.58 -30.12
CA ASN A 296 9.05 -3.89 -29.57
C ASN A 296 10.14 -4.68 -28.81
N ASN A 297 11.23 -4.05 -28.41
CA ASN A 297 12.27 -4.60 -27.54
C ASN A 297 12.27 -3.83 -26.21
N ALA A 298 11.20 -4.00 -25.41
CA ALA A 298 11.23 -3.56 -24.02
C ALA A 298 12.42 -4.26 -23.35
N LYS A 299 13.49 -3.50 -23.08
CA LYS A 299 14.65 -4.03 -22.33
C LYS A 299 14.14 -4.71 -21.05
N PRO A 300 14.77 -5.81 -20.62
CA PRO A 300 14.42 -6.46 -19.37
C PRO A 300 14.34 -5.41 -18.27
N LYS A 301 13.24 -5.39 -17.51
CA LYS A 301 13.08 -4.44 -16.39
C LYS A 301 14.24 -4.66 -15.43
N GLU A 302 15.17 -3.71 -15.38
CA GLU A 302 16.30 -3.75 -14.45
C GLU A 302 15.79 -3.91 -13.02
N ILE A 303 16.51 -4.72 -12.24
CA ILE A 303 16.21 -4.92 -10.83
C ILE A 303 16.44 -3.57 -10.15
N PRO A 304 15.43 -3.01 -9.44
CA PRO A 304 15.58 -1.73 -8.76
C PRO A 304 16.70 -1.79 -7.73
N LYS A 305 17.43 -0.68 -7.58
CA LYS A 305 18.36 -0.51 -6.45
C LYS A 305 17.56 -0.47 -5.15
N GLU A 306 18.05 -1.16 -4.13
CA GLU A 306 17.49 -1.10 -2.78
C GLU A 306 17.77 0.28 -2.19
N GLY A 307 16.76 0.90 -1.59
CA GLY A 307 16.91 2.20 -0.93
C GLY A 307 17.26 2.06 0.56
N PRO A 308 17.26 3.18 1.31
CA PRO A 308 17.64 3.17 2.71
C PRO A 308 16.66 2.35 3.56
N VAL A 309 17.19 1.52 4.45
CA VAL A 309 16.40 0.77 5.43
C VAL A 309 16.08 1.68 6.61
N LEU A 310 14.79 1.88 6.88
CA LEU A 310 14.32 2.75 7.96
C LEU A 310 13.84 1.95 9.17
N THR A 311 13.93 2.58 10.33
CA THR A 311 13.20 2.14 11.51
C THR A 311 11.70 2.32 11.31
N LYS A 312 10.90 1.63 12.14
CA LYS A 312 9.44 1.78 12.12
C LYS A 312 9.04 3.24 12.32
N GLU A 313 9.66 3.94 13.27
CA GLU A 313 9.39 5.34 13.57
C GLU A 313 9.68 6.26 12.38
N GLN A 314 10.90 6.20 11.83
CA GLN A 314 11.30 6.96 10.64
C GLN A 314 10.32 6.77 9.47
N ALA A 315 9.96 5.52 9.18
CA ALA A 315 9.06 5.20 8.08
C ALA A 315 7.64 5.74 8.29
N PHE A 316 7.12 5.70 9.52
CA PHE A 316 5.79 6.25 9.82
C PHE A 316 5.76 7.78 9.79
N ILE A 317 6.84 8.44 10.24
CA ILE A 317 6.99 9.90 10.11
C ILE A 317 6.95 10.33 8.65
N LEU A 318 7.74 9.67 7.78
CA LEU A 318 7.73 10.01 6.35
C LEU A 318 6.37 9.76 5.71
N ARG A 319 5.65 8.70 6.11
CA ARG A 319 4.31 8.42 5.59
C ARG A 319 3.29 9.47 6.04
N ALA A 320 3.36 9.91 7.29
CA ALA A 320 2.53 10.99 7.80
C ALA A 320 2.82 12.32 7.08
N ALA A 321 4.10 12.65 6.91
CA ALA A 321 4.54 13.82 6.17
C ALA A 321 4.05 13.80 4.71
N ALA A 322 3.99 12.63 4.07
CA ALA A 322 3.44 12.50 2.73
C ALA A 322 1.93 12.75 2.66
N VAL A 323 1.17 12.35 3.69
CA VAL A 323 -0.28 12.66 3.75
C VAL A 323 -0.47 14.17 3.82
N ASP A 324 0.22 14.83 4.73
CA ASP A 324 0.16 16.29 4.90
C ASP A 324 0.65 17.04 3.65
N ALA A 325 1.78 16.61 3.08
CA ALA A 325 2.30 17.19 1.84
C ALA A 325 1.32 17.09 0.67
N CYS A 326 0.63 15.95 0.51
CA CYS A 326 -0.38 15.81 -0.53
C CYS A 326 -1.63 16.67 -0.27
N GLU A 327 -2.04 16.86 0.99
CA GLU A 327 -3.09 17.84 1.33
C GLU A 327 -2.68 19.26 0.94
N LEU A 328 -1.43 19.65 1.23
CA LEU A 328 -0.89 20.96 0.83
C LEU A 328 -0.80 21.12 -0.69
N ILE A 329 -0.46 20.05 -1.43
CA ILE A 329 -0.48 20.07 -2.91
C ILE A 329 -1.89 20.39 -3.42
N ILE A 330 -2.93 19.72 -2.90
CA ILE A 330 -4.32 19.97 -3.28
C ILE A 330 -4.74 21.40 -2.92
N GLN A 331 -4.45 21.84 -1.69
CA GLN A 331 -4.76 23.20 -1.25
C GLN A 331 -4.08 24.25 -2.13
N THR A 332 -2.82 24.01 -2.50
CA THR A 332 -2.07 24.89 -3.41
C THR A 332 -2.75 24.94 -4.78
N ALA A 333 -3.08 23.78 -5.36
CA ALA A 333 -3.75 23.68 -6.66
C ALA A 333 -5.12 24.39 -6.69
N GLN A 334 -5.91 24.26 -5.62
CA GLN A 334 -7.21 24.92 -5.49
C GLN A 334 -7.11 26.44 -5.35
N ASN A 335 -6.00 26.94 -4.78
CA ASN A 335 -5.74 28.36 -4.59
C ASN A 335 -5.07 29.06 -5.78
N LEU A 336 -4.73 28.33 -6.85
CA LEU A 336 -4.18 28.91 -8.07
C LEU A 336 -5.15 29.93 -8.69
N THR A 337 -4.64 31.10 -9.08
CA THR A 337 -5.41 32.13 -9.75
C THR A 337 -5.65 31.76 -11.21
N ASP A 338 -6.63 32.40 -11.86
CA ASP A 338 -6.84 32.22 -13.30
C ASP A 338 -5.64 32.72 -14.13
N GLU A 339 -4.73 33.51 -13.53
CA GLU A 339 -3.47 33.89 -14.17
C GLU A 339 -2.44 32.77 -14.13
N ASP A 340 -2.31 32.08 -12.99
CA ASP A 340 -1.43 30.92 -12.82
C ASP A 340 -1.85 29.73 -13.71
N LEU A 341 -3.13 29.66 -14.04
CA LEU A 341 -3.72 28.59 -14.87
C LEU A 341 -3.70 28.89 -16.38
N LYS A 342 -3.26 30.09 -16.79
CA LYS A 342 -3.09 30.40 -18.20
C LYS A 342 -1.88 29.60 -18.71
N PRO A 343 -1.97 29.00 -19.91
CA PRO A 343 -0.82 28.37 -20.51
C PRO A 343 0.27 29.42 -20.70
N ASP A 344 1.47 29.12 -20.20
CA ASP A 344 2.66 29.83 -20.61
C ASP A 344 2.69 29.87 -22.13
N SER A 345 3.15 30.99 -22.70
CA SER A 345 3.15 31.24 -24.15
C SER A 345 3.88 30.21 -25.03
N GLY A 346 4.38 29.10 -24.46
CA GLY A 346 4.94 27.95 -25.15
C GLY A 346 3.84 27.08 -25.78
N GLU A 347 3.94 26.89 -27.09
CA GLU A 347 3.09 25.96 -27.84
C GLU A 347 3.33 24.52 -27.35
N ASN A 348 2.26 23.84 -26.94
CA ASN A 348 2.29 22.38 -26.79
C ASN A 348 2.45 21.72 -28.16
N HIS A 349 2.88 20.45 -28.18
CA HIS A 349 3.20 19.68 -29.38
C HIS A 349 2.02 19.51 -30.37
N ASP A 350 0.80 19.84 -29.93
CA ASP A 350 -0.45 19.80 -30.70
C ASP A 350 -1.08 21.19 -30.96
N GLY A 351 -0.38 22.29 -30.64
CA GLY A 351 -0.86 23.67 -30.85
C GLY A 351 -2.04 24.10 -29.96
N ALA A 352 -2.49 23.24 -29.04
CA ALA A 352 -3.56 23.55 -28.10
C ALA A 352 -3.01 24.23 -26.84
N LYS A 353 -3.51 25.44 -26.56
CA LYS A 353 -3.36 26.13 -25.27
C LYS A 353 -4.13 25.35 -24.20
N GLU A 354 -3.43 24.53 -23.43
CA GLU A 354 -4.07 23.70 -22.40
C GLU A 354 -4.47 24.57 -21.21
N ASN A 355 -5.77 24.64 -20.92
CA ASN A 355 -6.29 25.31 -19.73
C ASN A 355 -6.09 24.37 -18.54
N LEU A 356 -5.32 24.81 -17.54
CA LEU A 356 -5.01 24.01 -16.35
C LEU A 356 -6.11 24.05 -15.28
N SER A 357 -7.31 24.56 -15.59
CA SER A 357 -8.43 24.66 -14.64
C SER A 357 -8.80 23.34 -13.96
N TRP A 358 -8.52 22.20 -14.60
CA TRP A 358 -8.72 20.88 -14.02
C TRP A 358 -7.90 20.63 -12.74
N LEU A 359 -6.80 21.36 -12.51
CA LEU A 359 -6.00 21.28 -11.29
C LEU A 359 -6.80 21.63 -10.04
N LYS A 360 -7.84 22.47 -10.16
CA LYS A 360 -8.70 22.85 -9.02
C LYS A 360 -9.62 21.73 -8.57
N ASP A 361 -9.91 20.77 -9.46
CA ASP A 361 -10.86 19.68 -9.22
C ASP A 361 -10.18 18.36 -8.85
N ILE A 362 -8.83 18.32 -8.85
CA ILE A 362 -8.08 17.11 -8.52
C ILE A 362 -8.28 16.71 -7.06
N THR A 363 -8.38 15.40 -6.83
CA THR A 363 -8.59 14.80 -5.51
C THR A 363 -7.33 14.11 -4.99
N LEU A 364 -7.24 13.88 -3.68
CA LEU A 364 -6.11 13.18 -3.07
C LEU A 364 -5.90 11.76 -3.63
N PRO A 365 -6.94 10.93 -3.87
CA PRO A 365 -6.75 9.64 -4.52
C PRO A 365 -6.24 9.73 -5.97
N GLU A 366 -6.56 10.81 -6.69
CA GLU A 366 -6.02 11.04 -8.05
C GLU A 366 -4.54 11.45 -8.01
N VAL A 367 -4.14 12.27 -7.04
CA VAL A 367 -2.72 12.56 -6.77
C VAL A 367 -1.96 11.29 -6.41
N ASP A 368 -2.51 10.46 -5.51
CA ASP A 368 -1.95 9.14 -5.16
C ASP A 368 -1.71 8.28 -6.41
N ALA A 369 -2.76 8.10 -7.22
CA ALA A 369 -2.70 7.30 -8.44
C ALA A 369 -1.69 7.87 -9.45
N TRP A 370 -1.63 9.19 -9.59
CA TRP A 370 -0.70 9.86 -10.49
C TRP A 370 0.75 9.68 -10.04
N ILE A 371 1.09 9.97 -8.76
CA ILE A 371 2.44 9.80 -8.22
C ILE A 371 2.89 8.34 -8.36
N TRP A 372 2.01 7.40 -8.06
CA TRP A 372 2.32 5.98 -8.19
C TRP A 372 2.58 5.58 -9.65
N SER A 373 1.78 6.09 -10.59
CA SER A 373 1.91 5.86 -12.02
C SER A 373 3.25 6.39 -12.55
N ILE A 374 3.58 7.67 -12.28
CA ILE A 374 4.85 8.24 -12.73
C ILE A 374 6.04 7.50 -12.12
N ALA A 375 5.96 7.11 -10.84
CA ALA A 375 7.04 6.38 -10.17
C ALA A 375 7.33 5.02 -10.82
N LYS A 376 6.36 4.47 -11.55
CA LYS A 376 6.46 3.16 -12.22
C LYS A 376 6.84 3.27 -13.69
N ASP A 377 6.27 4.26 -14.38
CA ASP A 377 6.28 4.36 -15.83
C ASP A 377 7.42 5.25 -16.35
N ARG A 378 7.81 6.27 -15.59
CA ARG A 378 8.98 7.11 -15.91
C ARG A 378 10.28 6.39 -15.53
N ALA A 379 11.19 6.23 -16.49
CA ALA A 379 12.42 5.45 -16.32
C ALA A 379 13.40 6.07 -15.31
N ASP A 380 13.47 7.39 -15.26
CA ASP A 380 14.20 8.20 -14.28
C ASP A 380 13.61 8.04 -12.88
N TYR A 381 12.29 8.18 -12.71
CA TYR A 381 11.63 8.00 -11.40
C TYR A 381 11.74 6.56 -10.89
N ARG A 382 11.75 5.57 -11.80
CA ARG A 382 11.88 4.16 -11.44
C ARG A 382 13.25 3.83 -10.83
N LYS A 383 14.29 4.61 -11.16
CA LYS A 383 15.65 4.48 -10.63
C LYS A 383 15.80 5.09 -9.24
N LEU A 384 14.89 5.98 -8.84
CA LEU A 384 14.92 6.57 -7.51
C LEU A 384 14.81 5.48 -6.44
N GLU A 385 15.70 5.59 -5.46
CA GLU A 385 15.70 4.73 -4.29
C GLU A 385 14.43 4.97 -3.48
N ARG A 386 13.80 3.87 -3.06
CA ARG A 386 12.62 3.90 -2.19
C ARG A 386 13.00 3.30 -0.87
N PHE A 387 12.63 3.95 0.21
CA PHE A 387 12.99 3.43 1.51
C PHE A 387 12.34 2.05 1.78
N VAL A 388 12.98 1.31 2.67
CA VAL A 388 12.63 -0.05 3.00
C VAL A 388 12.24 -0.14 4.47
N LEU A 389 11.11 -0.79 4.74
CA LEU A 389 10.73 -1.26 6.07
C LEU A 389 10.30 -2.72 5.92
N THR A 390 11.06 -3.63 6.53
CA THR A 390 10.79 -5.08 6.55
C THR A 390 10.15 -5.50 7.87
N GLY A 391 9.77 -6.78 7.98
CA GLY A 391 9.22 -7.34 9.22
C GLY A 391 7.84 -6.80 9.61
N THR A 392 7.09 -6.24 8.66
CA THR A 392 5.77 -5.66 8.90
C THR A 392 4.76 -6.11 7.86
N THR A 393 3.51 -6.28 8.28
CA THR A 393 2.35 -6.59 7.43
C THR A 393 1.61 -5.34 6.95
N TYR A 394 2.15 -4.15 7.22
CA TYR A 394 1.43 -2.89 7.02
C TYR A 394 1.59 -2.29 5.61
N PHE A 395 2.79 -2.34 5.01
CA PHE A 395 3.12 -1.54 3.80
C PHE A 395 3.79 -2.29 2.67
#